data_AF-A0A965EI15-F1
#
_entry.id   AF-A0A965EI15-F1
#
_cell.length_a   1.000
_cell.length_b   1.000
_cell.length_c   1.000
_cell.angle_alpha   90.00
_cell.angle_beta   90.00
_cell.angle_gamma   90.00
#
_symmetry.space_group_name_H-M   'P 1'
#
loop_
_entity.id
_entity.type
_entity.pdbx_description
1 polymer ?
#
loop_
_entity_poly.entity_id
_entity_poly.type
_entity_poly.pdbx_seq_one_letter_code
_entity_poly.pdbx_strand_id
1 'polypeptide(L)'
;MTRKYSVLADILGRRPRPTALPAVPAVGDVFICQPDHGPIEYAQVIGVYEEEARIAHVRFRLFYGHQDKTAELGERTLAADLFGRRFPRMMPAEQTQPEPGTASTA
;
A
#
# COMPACT_ATOMS: atom_id res chain seq x y z
N MET A 1 19.12 8.13 31.25
CA MET A 1 19.11 9.30 30.33
C MET A 1 18.20 8.96 29.15
N THR A 2 17.01 9.55 29.12
CA THR A 2 15.89 9.14 28.27
C THR A 2 15.94 9.88 26.93
N ARG A 3 16.33 9.21 25.84
CA ARG A 3 16.14 9.74 24.48
C ARG A 3 14.73 9.38 24.01
N LYS A 4 13.85 10.38 23.97
CA LYS A 4 12.53 10.27 23.35
C LYS A 4 12.73 10.23 21.83
N TYR A 5 12.54 9.06 21.22
CA TYR A 5 12.54 8.92 19.77
C TYR A 5 11.18 9.40 19.23
N SER A 6 11.18 10.58 18.61
CA SER A 6 10.01 11.13 17.91
C SER A 6 9.95 10.56 16.49
N VAL A 7 8.91 9.77 16.22
CA VAL A 7 8.51 9.24 14.89
C VAL A 7 8.35 10.35 13.84
N LEU A 8 8.19 11.60 14.25
CA LEU A 8 8.10 12.77 13.37
C LEU A 8 9.44 13.19 12.73
N ALA A 9 10.58 12.72 13.24
CA ALA A 9 11.90 13.06 12.68
C ALA A 9 12.20 12.32 11.36
N ASP A 10 11.59 11.15 11.15
CA ASP A 10 11.76 10.35 9.92
C ASP A 10 10.98 10.94 8.73
N ILE A 11 9.96 11.75 8.99
CA ILE A 11 9.12 12.36 7.95
C ILE A 11 9.82 13.56 7.27
N LEU A 12 10.76 14.22 7.94
CA LEU A 12 11.40 15.45 7.45
C LEU A 12 12.86 15.27 6.97
N GLY A 13 13.41 14.06 7.02
CA GLY A 13 14.83 13.78 6.79
C GLY A 13 15.15 12.89 5.59
N ARG A 14 15.13 13.46 4.38
CA ARG A 14 15.95 13.04 3.20
C ARG A 14 15.96 11.55 2.79
N ARG A 15 15.17 11.21 1.77
CA ARG A 15 15.63 10.95 0.37
C ARG A 15 14.47 10.44 -0.49
N PRO A 16 14.40 10.81 -1.78
CA PRO A 16 13.44 10.22 -2.69
C PRO A 16 13.92 8.80 -3.00
N ARG A 17 13.22 7.79 -2.49
CA ARG A 17 13.36 6.44 -3.04
C ARG A 17 12.27 6.30 -4.09
N PRO A 18 12.62 6.24 -5.39
CA PRO A 18 11.66 5.84 -6.39
C PRO A 18 11.42 4.35 -6.17
N THR A 19 10.36 4.02 -5.45
CA THR A 19 9.77 2.68 -5.53
C THR A 19 9.16 2.61 -6.93
N ALA A 20 9.96 2.24 -7.93
CA ALA A 20 9.43 1.87 -9.22
C ALA A 20 8.38 0.78 -8.96
N LEU A 21 7.14 1.06 -9.35
CA LEU A 21 6.07 0.08 -9.30
C LEU A 21 6.58 -1.20 -9.99
N PRO A 22 6.37 -2.40 -9.42
CA PRO A 22 6.57 -3.62 -10.19
C PRO A 22 5.75 -3.51 -11.49
N ALA A 23 6.32 -3.93 -12.62
CA ALA A 23 5.68 -3.81 -13.93
C ALA A 23 4.30 -4.49 -13.99
N VAL A 24 4.07 -5.47 -13.11
CA VAL A 24 2.78 -6.10 -12.87
C VAL A 24 2.61 -6.28 -11.36
N PRO A 25 1.52 -5.78 -10.75
CA PRO A 25 1.24 -6.01 -9.33
C PRO A 25 0.94 -7.48 -9.04
N ALA A 26 1.27 -7.96 -7.85
CA ALA A 26 0.99 -9.31 -7.39
C ALA A 26 -0.25 -9.36 -6.49
N VAL A 27 -0.89 -10.54 -6.40
CA VAL A 27 -1.99 -10.76 -5.45
C VAL A 27 -1.47 -10.63 -4.02
N GLY A 28 -2.18 -9.85 -3.21
CA GLY A 28 -1.78 -9.50 -1.85
C GLY A 28 -1.08 -8.15 -1.74
N ASP A 29 -0.54 -7.61 -2.84
CA ASP A 29 0.08 -6.28 -2.82
C ASP A 29 -0.95 -5.23 -2.43
N VAL A 30 -0.51 -4.29 -1.59
CA VAL A 30 -1.32 -3.15 -1.15
C VAL A 30 -0.72 -1.89 -1.72
N PHE A 31 -1.53 -1.10 -2.39
CA PHE A 31 -1.15 0.20 -2.90
C PHE A 31 -1.91 1.32 -2.21
N ILE A 32 -1.28 2.48 -2.10
CA ILE A 32 -1.86 3.68 -1.50
C ILE A 32 -1.94 4.79 -2.52
N CYS A 33 -3.08 5.49 -2.53
CA CYS A 33 -3.20 6.82 -3.10
C CYS A 33 -3.59 7.83 -2.00
N GLN A 34 -2.83 8.91 -1.91
CA GLN A 34 -3.13 10.05 -1.04
C GLN A 34 -3.49 11.23 -1.95
N PRO A 35 -4.79 11.50 -2.19
CA PRO A 35 -5.19 12.66 -2.97
C PRO A 35 -4.88 13.95 -2.21
N ASP A 36 -4.67 15.06 -2.93
CA ASP A 36 -4.43 16.38 -2.32
C ASP A 36 -5.60 16.83 -1.42
N HIS A 37 -6.81 16.34 -1.74
CA HIS A 37 -8.02 16.54 -0.97
C HIS A 37 -8.80 15.23 -0.86
N GLY A 38 -9.15 14.82 0.37
CA GLY A 38 -10.00 13.65 0.62
C GLY A 38 -9.34 12.56 1.48
N PRO A 39 -10.02 11.42 1.67
CA PRO A 39 -9.51 10.29 2.45
C PRO A 39 -8.38 9.56 1.71
N ILE A 40 -7.54 8.86 2.48
CA ILE A 40 -6.51 8.00 1.90
C ILE A 40 -7.19 6.78 1.28
N GLU A 41 -6.80 6.43 0.06
CA GLU A 41 -7.27 5.22 -0.63
C GLU A 41 -6.26 4.09 -0.49
N TYR A 42 -6.74 2.90 -0.15
CA TYR A 42 -5.95 1.67 -0.14
C TYR A 42 -6.54 0.68 -1.15
N ALA A 43 -5.70 0.13 -2.01
CA ALA A 43 -6.07 -0.89 -2.96
C ALA A 43 -5.30 -2.18 -2.67
N GLN A 44 -5.99 -3.23 -2.22
CA GLN A 44 -5.41 -4.56 -2.06
C GLN A 44 -5.69 -5.39 -3.31
N VAL A 45 -4.65 -5.85 -4.00
CA VAL A 45 -4.79 -6.67 -5.19
C VAL A 45 -5.27 -8.06 -4.82
N ILE A 46 -6.37 -8.49 -5.42
CA ILE A 46 -7.00 -9.80 -5.18
C ILE A 46 -6.98 -10.70 -6.44
N GLY A 47 -6.53 -10.18 -7.57
CA GLY A 47 -6.39 -10.95 -8.80
C GLY A 47 -5.74 -10.13 -9.91
N VAL A 48 -4.96 -10.80 -10.77
CA VAL A 48 -4.44 -10.23 -12.01
C VAL A 48 -4.70 -11.23 -13.11
N TYR A 49 -5.30 -10.77 -14.20
CA TYR A 49 -5.66 -11.61 -15.34
C TYR A 49 -5.52 -10.83 -16.65
N GLU A 50 -5.34 -11.56 -17.75
CA GLU A 50 -5.25 -10.99 -19.09
C GLU A 50 -6.55 -11.30 -19.85
N GLU A 51 -7.13 -10.31 -20.51
CA GLU A 51 -8.28 -10.49 -21.40
C GLU A 51 -7.85 -10.72 -22.85
N GLU A 52 -8.77 -11.16 -23.71
CA GLU A 52 -8.51 -11.49 -25.13
C GLU A 52 -7.81 -10.37 -25.92
N ALA A 53 -7.96 -9.12 -25.50
CA ALA A 53 -7.29 -7.95 -26.07
C ALA A 53 -5.81 -7.80 -25.65
N ARG A 54 -5.24 -8.75 -24.90
CA ARG A 54 -3.91 -8.68 -24.26
C ARG A 54 -3.75 -7.50 -23.31
N ILE A 55 -4.85 -7.09 -22.70
CA ILE A 55 -4.86 -6.05 -21.68
C ILE A 55 -4.87 -6.74 -20.32
N ALA A 56 -3.81 -6.50 -19.54
CA ALA A 56 -3.73 -6.96 -18.16
C ALA A 56 -4.70 -6.14 -17.29
N HIS A 57 -5.55 -6.83 -16.55
CA HIS A 57 -6.50 -6.27 -15.60
C HIS A 57 -6.13 -6.68 -14.18
N VAL A 58 -6.29 -5.73 -13.27
CA VAL A 58 -6.03 -5.87 -11.84
C VAL A 58 -7.38 -5.77 -11.13
N ARG A 59 -7.77 -6.85 -10.46
CA ARG A 59 -8.90 -6.89 -9.53
C ARG A 59 -8.38 -6.57 -8.12
N PHE A 60 -9.01 -5.64 -7.43
CA PHE A 60 -8.58 -5.19 -6.12
C PHE A 60 -9.77 -4.86 -5.20
N ARG A 61 -9.54 -4.93 -3.89
CA ARG A 61 -10.44 -4.39 -2.86
C ARG A 61 -10.04 -2.97 -2.53
N LEU A 62 -11.01 -2.08 -2.53
CA LEU A 62 -10.80 -0.66 -2.25
C LEU A 62 -11.27 -0.32 -0.83
N PHE A 63 -10.41 0.35 -0.07
CA PHE A 63 -10.70 0.86 1.26
C PHE A 63 -10.41 2.35 1.33
N TYR A 64 -11.22 3.10 2.07
CA TYR A 64 -10.89 4.46 2.48
C TYR A 64 -10.42 4.47 3.93
N GLY A 65 -9.25 5.05 4.17
CA GLY A 65 -8.82 5.43 5.51
C GLY A 65 -9.27 6.84 5.84
N HIS A 66 -10.05 6.97 6.91
CA HIS A 66 -10.48 8.23 7.47
C HIS A 66 -10.11 8.28 8.96
N GLN A 67 -8.97 8.92 9.27
CA GLN A 67 -8.40 9.14 10.61
C GLN A 67 -8.43 7.92 11.56
N ASP A 68 -9.59 7.55 12.10
CA ASP A 68 -9.77 6.46 13.06
C ASP A 68 -10.50 5.23 12.49
N LYS A 69 -10.93 5.26 11.21
CA LYS A 69 -11.72 4.19 10.60
C LYS A 69 -11.29 3.88 9.17
N THR A 70 -11.30 2.59 8.83
CA THR A 70 -11.24 2.11 7.45
C THR A 70 -12.62 1.66 7.01
N ALA A 71 -13.04 2.06 5.81
CA ALA A 71 -14.30 1.64 5.20
C ALA A 71 -14.02 0.89 3.90
N GLU A 72 -14.47 -0.36 3.80
CA GLU A 72 -14.41 -1.13 2.56
C GLU A 72 -15.50 -0.65 1.59
N LEU A 73 -15.10 -0.27 0.37
CA LEU A 73 -16.02 0.09 -0.72
C LEU A 73 -16.34 -1.07 -1.66
N GLY A 74 -15.70 -2.21 -1.43
CA GLY A 74 -15.83 -3.44 -2.19
C GLY A 74 -14.80 -3.62 -3.30
N GLU A 75 -15.08 -4.59 -4.16
CA GLU A 75 -14.17 -5.04 -5.21
C GLU A 75 -14.30 -4.19 -6.48
N ARG A 76 -13.18 -3.90 -7.12
CA ARG A 76 -13.08 -3.11 -8.36
C ARG A 76 -12.06 -3.75 -9.30
N THR A 77 -12.15 -3.42 -10.58
CA THR A 77 -11.22 -3.87 -11.62
C THR A 77 -10.75 -2.66 -12.42
N LEU A 78 -9.45 -2.58 -12.70
CA LEU A 78 -8.85 -1.61 -13.61
C LEU A 78 -7.80 -2.27 -14.50
N ALA A 79 -7.58 -1.73 -15.70
CA ALA A 79 -6.40 -2.08 -16.48
C ALA A 79 -5.12 -1.77 -15.69
N ALA A 80 -4.09 -2.61 -15.80
CA ALA A 80 -2.85 -2.50 -15.04
C ALA A 80 -2.18 -1.12 -15.19
N ASP A 81 -2.19 -0.56 -16.40
CA ASP A 81 -1.67 0.79 -16.66
C ASP A 81 -2.44 1.88 -15.91
N LEU A 82 -3.77 1.79 -15.87
CA LEU A 82 -4.61 2.75 -15.14
C LEU A 82 -4.46 2.57 -13.62
N PHE A 83 -4.35 1.32 -13.18
CA PHE A 83 -4.12 1.00 -11.78
C PHE A 83 -2.81 1.62 -11.29
N GLY A 84 -1.69 1.43 -12.00
CA GLY A 84 -0.39 1.98 -11.62
C GLY A 84 -0.36 3.51 -11.61
N ARG A 85 -1.13 4.18 -12.49
CA ARG A 85 -1.26 5.64 -12.49
C ARG A 85 -2.06 6.17 -11.31
N ARG A 86 -3.16 5.50 -10.94
CA ARG A 86 -4.02 5.91 -9.83
C ARG A 86 -3.38 5.59 -8.47
N PHE A 87 -2.69 4.46 -8.39
CA PHE A 87 -2.06 3.96 -7.18
C PHE A 87 -0.54 3.90 -7.34
N PRO A 88 0.14 5.06 -7.32
CA PRO A 88 1.55 5.15 -7.67
C PRO A 88 2.50 4.55 -6.62
N ARG A 89 2.02 4.26 -5.41
CA ARG A 89 2.84 3.80 -4.29
C ARG A 89 2.38 2.44 -3.80
N MET A 90 3.28 1.46 -3.88
CA MET A 90 3.12 0.17 -3.22
C MET A 90 3.59 0.27 -1.76
N MET A 91 2.83 -0.28 -0.82
CA MET A 91 3.33 -0.52 0.53
C MET A 91 4.18 -1.79 0.55
N PRO A 92 5.41 -1.74 1.08
CA PRO A 92 6.14 -2.96 1.37
C PRO A 92 5.38 -3.75 2.45
N ALA A 93 5.25 -5.07 2.25
CA ALA A 93 4.60 -5.98 3.20
C ALA A 93 5.35 -6.11 4.55
N GLU A 94 6.50 -5.47 4.70
CA GLU A 94 7.41 -5.55 5.86
C GLU A 94 7.01 -4.64 7.05
N GLN A 95 5.80 -4.08 7.07
CA GLN A 95 5.31 -3.26 8.20
C GLN A 95 4.27 -3.96 9.10
N THR A 96 4.06 -5.26 8.92
CA THR A 96 3.23 -6.08 9.83
C THR A 96 4.02 -7.29 10.32
N GLN A 97 5.07 -7.05 11.11
CA GLN A 97 5.67 -8.11 11.92
C GLN A 97 5.69 -7.65 13.38
N PRO A 98 4.84 -8.20 14.27
CA PRO A 98 5.13 -8.11 15.69
C PRO A 98 6.43 -8.89 15.90
N GLU A 99 7.48 -8.21 16.37
CA GLU A 99 8.71 -8.89 16.75
C GLU A 99 8.35 -10.04 17.71
N PRO A 100 8.76 -11.29 17.44
CA PRO A 100 8.57 -12.35 18.41
C PRO A 100 9.42 -11.98 19.61
N GLY A 101 8.74 -11.61 20.70
CA GLY A 101 9.35 -11.32 21.98
C GLY A 101 10.37 -12.40 22.30
N THR A 102 11.63 -11.99 22.37
CA THR A 102 12.71 -12.85 22.82
C THR A 102 12.39 -13.20 24.27
N ALA A 103 11.81 -14.38 24.47
CA ALA A 103 11.77 -15.03 25.76
C ALA A 103 13.22 -15.35 26.14
N SER A 104 13.90 -14.38 26.73
CA SER A 104 15.20 -14.58 27.35
C SER A 104 14.96 -14.82 28.83
N THR A 105 14.88 -16.10 29.17
CA THR A 105 15.04 -16.63 30.51
C THR A 105 16.33 -16.10 31.13
N ALA A 106 16.22 -15.47 32.30
CA ALA A 106 17.28 -15.37 33.30
C ALA A 106 16.64 -15.12 34.67
#